data_AF-A0A3R6GMD8-F1
#
_entry.id   AF-A0A3R6GMD8-F1
#
_cell.length_a   1.000
_cell.length_b   1.000
_cell.length_c   1.000
_cell.angle_alpha   90.00
_cell.angle_beta   90.00
_cell.angle_gamma   90.00
#
_symmetry.space_group_name_H-M   'P 1'
#
loop_
_entity.id
_entity.type
_entity.pdbx_description
1 polymer ?
#
loop_
_entity_poly.entity_id
_entity_poly.type
_entity_poly.pdbx_seq_one_letter_code
_entity_poly.pdbx_strand_id
1 'polypeptide(L)'
;MALVTNMITKILSDYENTDLLINSALKYRFSYNGYDTDVFYTVKDGLENQLLLSIMVDGVAYITTLNFHKAKNDYYMMFYLPNELYTEIQFSLLYVNKHCAVNPYFEAMSDYIMTHRPIATQHREELRRHPTYTYKLEHSYPYFKTTRRVSMSKDMKNKICEKYDKVLAAKILKFCGKTKTLVFTPNIEDSKDIEVYMDTHSM
;
A
#
# COMPACT_ATOMS: atom_id res chain seq x y z
N MET A 1 -20.11 -4.87 -2.10
CA MET A 1 -19.66 -5.29 -3.45
C MET A 1 -19.68 -4.14 -4.43
N ALA A 2 -20.83 -3.52 -4.73
CA ALA A 2 -20.90 -2.35 -5.63
C ALA A 2 -19.96 -1.19 -5.20
N LEU A 3 -19.86 -0.92 -3.89
CA LEU A 3 -18.98 0.12 -3.36
C LEU A 3 -17.50 -0.08 -3.73
N VAL A 4 -16.95 -1.29 -3.54
CA VAL A 4 -15.55 -1.60 -3.89
C VAL A 4 -15.35 -1.54 -5.40
N THR A 5 -16.23 -2.19 -6.18
CA THR A 5 -16.14 -2.17 -7.65
C THR A 5 -16.13 -0.74 -8.19
N ASN A 6 -17.03 0.12 -7.70
CA ASN A 6 -17.13 1.51 -8.15
C ASN A 6 -15.89 2.33 -7.75
N MET A 7 -15.46 2.21 -6.50
CA MET A 7 -14.29 2.93 -5.99
C MET A 7 -13.01 2.54 -6.76
N ILE A 8 -12.74 1.24 -6.92
CA ILE A 8 -11.57 0.78 -7.69
C ILE A 8 -11.68 1.22 -9.16
N THR A 9 -12.85 1.06 -9.79
CA THR A 9 -13.06 1.51 -11.17
C THR A 9 -12.78 3.00 -11.32
N LYS A 10 -13.20 3.82 -10.35
CA LYS A 10 -12.90 5.25 -10.34
C LYS A 10 -11.40 5.52 -10.21
N ILE A 11 -10.71 4.85 -9.28
CA ILE A 11 -9.26 5.01 -9.10
C ILE A 11 -8.50 4.66 -10.38
N LEU A 12 -8.87 3.57 -11.05
CA LEU A 12 -8.24 3.15 -12.31
C LEU A 12 -8.49 4.18 -13.42
N SER A 13 -9.73 4.64 -13.56
CA SER A 13 -10.09 5.69 -14.52
C SER A 13 -9.33 6.99 -14.24
N ASP A 14 -9.29 7.41 -12.98
CA ASP A 14 -8.55 8.59 -12.55
C ASP A 14 -7.05 8.44 -12.85
N TYR A 15 -6.47 7.24 -12.73
CA TYR A 15 -5.05 6.99 -12.99
C TYR A 15 -4.73 7.14 -14.47
N GLU A 16 -5.58 6.60 -15.33
CA GLU A 16 -5.45 6.70 -16.79
C GLU A 16 -5.63 8.13 -17.30
N ASN A 17 -6.44 8.94 -16.60
CA ASN A 17 -6.80 10.31 -17.02
C ASN A 17 -6.02 11.41 -16.29
N THR A 18 -5.04 11.07 -15.45
CA THR A 18 -4.19 12.04 -14.76
C THR A 18 -2.82 12.09 -15.41
N ASP A 19 -2.31 13.29 -15.68
CA ASP A 19 -0.93 13.50 -16.15
C ASP A 19 0.07 13.20 -15.02
N LEU A 20 0.45 11.94 -14.93
CA LEU A 20 1.35 11.40 -13.93
C LEU A 20 2.82 11.63 -14.34
N LEU A 21 3.59 12.25 -13.45
CA LEU A 21 5.05 12.33 -13.58
C LEU A 21 5.70 10.93 -13.47
N ILE A 22 6.95 10.79 -13.90
CA ILE A 22 7.74 9.56 -13.66
C ILE A 22 7.80 9.30 -12.14
N ASN A 23 7.61 8.04 -11.73
CA ASN A 23 7.55 7.59 -10.33
C ASN A 23 6.45 8.22 -9.46
N SER A 24 5.39 8.73 -10.11
CA SER A 24 4.24 9.27 -9.39
C SER A 24 3.19 8.20 -9.04
N ALA A 25 2.34 8.58 -8.10
CA ALA A 25 1.14 7.89 -7.70
C ALA A 25 -0.02 8.89 -7.73
N LEU A 26 -1.24 8.38 -7.84
CA LEU A 26 -2.41 9.13 -7.42
C LEU A 26 -2.51 9.13 -5.91
N LYS A 27 -2.96 10.25 -5.35
CA LYS A 27 -3.27 10.40 -3.92
C LYS A 27 -4.67 10.97 -3.74
N TYR A 28 -5.44 10.38 -2.84
CA TYR A 28 -6.63 10.98 -2.25
C TYR A 28 -6.36 11.25 -0.76
N ARG A 29 -6.69 12.44 -0.27
CA ARG A 29 -6.54 12.80 1.14
C ARG A 29 -7.91 12.99 1.75
N PHE A 30 -8.27 12.18 2.73
CA PHE A 30 -9.53 12.36 3.46
C PHE A 30 -9.26 12.43 4.96
N SER A 31 -10.14 13.10 5.68
CA SER A 31 -10.07 13.18 7.15
C SER A 31 -11.18 12.35 7.77
N TYR A 32 -10.87 11.64 8.84
CA TYR A 32 -11.84 10.88 9.64
C TYR A 32 -11.51 11.02 11.12
N ASN A 33 -12.53 11.35 11.93
CA ASN A 33 -12.39 11.61 13.36
C ASN A 33 -11.28 12.61 13.75
N GLY A 34 -11.00 13.60 12.88
CA GLY A 34 -9.95 14.61 13.11
C GLY A 34 -8.54 14.19 12.68
N TYR A 35 -8.38 13.02 12.07
CA TYR A 35 -7.10 12.51 11.57
C TYR A 35 -7.11 12.37 10.05
N ASP A 36 -5.98 12.66 9.42
CA ASP A 36 -5.85 12.60 7.97
C ASP A 36 -5.34 11.23 7.51
N THR A 37 -5.93 10.72 6.44
CA THR A 37 -5.44 9.55 5.71
C THR A 37 -5.17 9.93 4.26
N ASP A 38 -3.96 9.66 3.81
CA ASP A 38 -3.61 9.65 2.39
C ASP A 38 -3.76 8.22 1.83
N VAL A 39 -4.50 8.08 0.73
CA VAL A 39 -4.68 6.84 -0.03
C VAL A 39 -3.96 6.97 -1.36
N PHE A 40 -2.96 6.13 -1.57
CA PHE A 40 -2.12 6.14 -2.76
C PHE A 40 -2.41 4.96 -3.68
N TYR A 41 -2.37 5.22 -4.99
CA TYR A 41 -2.46 4.21 -6.03
C TYR A 41 -1.38 4.41 -7.10
N THR A 42 -0.68 3.34 -7.48
CA THR A 42 0.30 3.34 -8.57
C THR A 42 0.40 1.97 -9.23
N VAL A 43 0.76 1.94 -10.51
CA VAL A 43 1.12 0.71 -11.24
C VAL A 43 2.63 0.49 -11.30
N LYS A 44 3.42 1.47 -10.81
CA LYS A 44 4.88 1.35 -10.75
C LYS A 44 5.28 0.21 -9.82
N ASP A 45 6.39 -0.45 -10.14
CA ASP A 45 6.86 -1.63 -9.41
C ASP A 45 5.79 -2.73 -9.28
N GLY A 46 4.89 -2.86 -10.26
CA GLY A 46 3.86 -3.92 -10.27
C GLY A 46 2.90 -3.85 -9.09
N LEU A 47 2.63 -2.66 -8.55
CA LEU A 47 1.78 -2.46 -7.38
C LEU A 47 0.31 -2.22 -7.71
N GLU A 48 -0.13 -2.45 -8.95
CA GLU A 48 -1.46 -2.05 -9.46
C GLU A 48 -2.66 -2.73 -8.80
N ASN A 49 -2.44 -3.73 -7.95
CA ASN A 49 -3.46 -4.47 -7.23
C ASN A 49 -3.53 -4.11 -5.74
N GLN A 50 -2.94 -2.97 -5.34
CA GLN A 50 -3.03 -2.51 -3.95
C GLN A 50 -3.23 -0.99 -3.85
N LEU A 51 -3.82 -0.59 -2.73
CA LEU A 51 -3.83 0.79 -2.24
C LEU A 51 -2.88 0.89 -1.06
N LEU A 52 -2.03 1.92 -1.01
CA LEU A 52 -1.24 2.23 0.17
C LEU A 52 -1.97 3.31 0.99
N LEU A 53 -2.18 3.06 2.26
CA LEU A 53 -2.76 4.00 3.21
C LEU A 53 -1.65 4.55 4.09
N SER A 54 -1.62 5.88 4.23
CA SER A 54 -0.81 6.59 5.21
C SER A 54 -1.74 7.36 6.16
N ILE A 55 -1.90 6.82 7.36
CA ILE A 55 -2.79 7.35 8.39
C ILE A 55 -1.97 8.22 9.34
N MET A 56 -2.28 9.51 9.42
CA MET A 56 -1.58 10.47 10.27
C MET A 56 -2.26 10.57 11.63
N VAL A 57 -1.58 10.10 12.69
CA VAL A 57 -2.04 10.21 14.08
C VAL A 57 -0.93 10.83 14.91
N ASP A 58 -1.22 11.97 15.56
CA ASP A 58 -0.30 12.68 16.44
C ASP A 58 1.09 12.96 15.82
N GLY A 59 1.11 13.30 14.52
CA GLY A 59 2.33 13.61 13.77
C GLY A 59 3.13 12.39 13.30
N VAL A 60 2.61 11.18 13.50
CA VAL A 60 3.20 9.91 13.04
C VAL A 60 2.36 9.33 11.92
N ALA A 61 3.02 8.94 10.82
CA ALA A 61 2.41 8.24 9.71
C ALA A 61 2.42 6.72 9.94
N TYR A 62 1.24 6.12 9.93
CA TYR A 62 1.08 4.67 10.00
C TYR A 62 0.73 4.13 8.62
N ILE A 63 1.52 3.16 8.14
CA ILE A 63 1.50 2.73 6.74
C ILE A 63 0.98 1.31 6.61
N THR A 64 -0.10 1.14 5.86
CA THR A 64 -0.64 -0.18 5.53
C THR A 64 -1.02 -0.27 4.06
N THR A 65 -1.25 -1.49 3.57
CA THR A 65 -1.70 -1.73 2.21
C THR A 65 -3.00 -2.52 2.19
N LEU A 66 -3.92 -2.14 1.31
CA LEU A 66 -5.14 -2.89 1.01
C LEU A 66 -4.99 -3.53 -0.35
N ASN A 67 -4.97 -4.85 -0.41
CA ASN A 67 -4.90 -5.59 -1.66
C ASN A 67 -6.31 -5.79 -2.22
N PHE A 68 -6.46 -5.57 -3.52
CA PHE A 68 -7.70 -5.85 -4.24
C PHE A 68 -7.43 -6.75 -5.44
N HIS A 69 -8.47 -7.47 -5.86
CA HIS A 69 -8.40 -8.30 -7.06
C HIS A 69 -9.71 -8.26 -7.82
N LYS A 70 -9.62 -8.46 -9.13
CA LYS A 70 -10.79 -8.61 -10.00
C LYS A 70 -11.19 -10.09 -10.04
N ALA A 71 -12.46 -10.38 -9.78
CA ALA A 71 -13.05 -11.68 -10.07
C ALA A 71 -14.31 -11.48 -10.93
N LYS A 72 -14.29 -12.07 -12.13
CA LYS A 72 -15.29 -11.81 -13.19
C LYS A 72 -15.37 -10.31 -13.49
N ASN A 73 -16.49 -9.67 -13.18
CA ASN A 73 -16.75 -8.26 -13.47
C ASN A 73 -16.62 -7.36 -12.24
N ASP A 74 -16.35 -7.93 -11.05
CA ASP A 74 -16.33 -7.21 -9.78
C ASP A 74 -14.92 -7.13 -9.19
N TYR A 75 -14.66 -6.05 -8.46
CA TYR A 75 -13.48 -5.93 -7.62
C TYR A 75 -13.80 -6.31 -6.18
N TYR A 76 -12.85 -7.00 -5.57
CA TYR A 76 -12.92 -7.47 -4.20
C TYR A 76 -11.70 -6.95 -3.44
N MET A 77 -11.94 -6.42 -2.25
CA MET A 77 -10.90 -5.90 -1.35
C MET A 77 -11.31 -6.21 0.08
N MET A 78 -10.35 -6.64 0.89
CA MET A 78 -10.57 -6.82 2.32
C MET A 78 -10.19 -5.55 3.07
N PHE A 79 -11.19 -4.96 3.71
CA PHE A 79 -11.05 -3.79 4.57
C PHE A 79 -10.54 -4.20 5.95
N TYR A 80 -9.23 -4.47 6.03
CA TYR A 80 -8.56 -4.92 7.25
C TYR A 80 -7.37 -3.99 7.57
N LEU A 81 -7.18 -3.73 8.86
CA LEU A 81 -5.97 -3.10 9.38
C LEU A 81 -5.16 -4.14 10.15
N PRO A 82 -3.84 -4.25 9.93
CA PRO A 82 -2.96 -5.11 10.72
C PRO A 82 -3.24 -5.00 12.22
N ASN A 83 -3.30 -6.11 12.97
CA ASN A 83 -3.59 -6.08 14.42
C ASN A 83 -2.70 -5.10 15.20
N GLU A 84 -1.41 -5.03 14.84
CA GLU A 84 -0.49 -4.05 15.41
C GLU A 84 -0.97 -2.62 15.13
N LEU A 85 -1.25 -2.29 13.87
CA LEU A 85 -1.77 -0.98 13.48
C LEU A 85 -3.10 -0.65 14.18
N TYR A 86 -4.04 -1.60 14.17
CA TYR A 86 -5.34 -1.43 14.80
C TYR A 86 -5.19 -1.06 16.28
N THR A 87 -4.27 -1.71 17.00
CA THR A 87 -4.03 -1.44 18.42
C THR A 87 -3.55 0.00 18.66
N GLU A 88 -2.68 0.51 17.77
CA GLU A 88 -2.12 1.86 17.87
C GLU A 88 -3.15 2.96 17.55
N ILE A 89 -4.05 2.73 16.59
CA ILE A 89 -4.93 3.79 16.07
C ILE A 89 -6.40 3.67 16.48
N GLN A 90 -6.83 2.57 17.12
CA GLN A 90 -8.26 2.32 17.38
C GLN A 90 -8.95 3.41 18.18
N PHE A 91 -8.29 4.00 19.19
CA PHE A 91 -8.91 5.02 20.03
C PHE A 91 -8.81 6.44 19.45
N SER A 92 -7.74 6.72 18.72
CA SER A 92 -7.56 8.00 18.05
C SER A 92 -8.47 8.07 16.82
N LEU A 93 -8.37 7.11 15.90
CA LEU A 93 -9.06 7.17 14.61
C LEU A 93 -10.44 6.50 14.61
N LEU A 94 -10.56 5.30 15.18
CA LEU A 94 -11.71 4.41 14.94
C LEU A 94 -12.80 4.51 16.01
N TYR A 95 -12.52 5.13 17.15
CA TYR A 95 -13.46 5.24 18.26
C TYR A 95 -14.45 6.38 18.02
N VAL A 96 -15.64 6.01 17.54
CA VAL A 96 -16.73 6.94 17.25
C VAL A 96 -17.99 6.44 17.95
N ASN A 97 -18.75 7.34 18.57
CA ASN A 97 -20.01 7.02 19.25
C ASN A 97 -19.88 5.86 20.27
N LYS A 98 -18.79 5.84 21.03
CA LYS A 98 -18.47 4.81 22.05
C LYS A 98 -18.16 3.41 21.50
N HIS A 99 -17.86 3.29 20.20
CA HIS A 99 -17.51 2.03 19.56
C HIS A 99 -16.27 2.17 18.67
N CYS A 100 -15.37 1.18 18.68
CA CYS A 100 -14.30 1.05 17.70
C CYS A 100 -14.82 0.23 16.51
N ALA A 101 -14.93 0.84 15.33
CA ALA A 101 -15.35 0.14 14.12
C ALA A 101 -14.54 0.57 12.89
N VAL A 102 -14.08 -0.39 12.11
CA VAL A 102 -13.32 -0.14 10.88
C VAL A 102 -14.22 0.18 9.68
N ASN A 103 -15.44 -0.36 9.64
CA ASN A 103 -16.31 -0.19 8.47
C ASN A 103 -16.63 1.28 8.17
N PRO A 104 -17.03 2.12 9.15
CA PRO A 104 -17.34 3.52 8.85
C PRO A 104 -16.14 4.32 8.33
N TYR A 105 -14.92 3.98 8.78
CA TYR A 105 -13.69 4.58 8.27
C TYR A 105 -13.46 4.27 6.79
N PHE A 106 -13.66 3.00 6.38
CA PHE A 106 -13.50 2.59 4.99
C PHE A 106 -14.66 3.04 4.08
N GLU A 107 -15.86 3.17 4.61
CA GLU A 107 -16.99 3.81 3.92
C GLU A 107 -16.67 5.28 3.63
N ALA A 108 -16.19 6.04 4.63
CA ALA A 108 -15.76 7.42 4.45
C ALA A 108 -14.63 7.56 3.42
N MET A 109 -13.65 6.65 3.44
CA MET A 109 -12.59 6.58 2.43
C MET A 109 -13.17 6.43 1.02
N SER A 110 -14.09 5.47 0.85
CA SER A 110 -14.73 5.20 -0.44
C SER A 110 -15.54 6.39 -0.93
N ASP A 111 -16.37 6.97 -0.07
CA ASP A 111 -17.21 8.12 -0.42
C ASP A 111 -16.35 9.33 -0.83
N TYR A 112 -15.24 9.55 -0.13
CA TYR A 112 -14.30 10.61 -0.49
C TYR A 112 -13.69 10.38 -1.87
N ILE A 113 -13.16 9.18 -2.14
CA ILE A 113 -12.59 8.82 -3.44
C ILE A 113 -13.63 9.01 -4.54
N MET A 114 -14.88 8.60 -4.31
CA MET A 114 -15.97 8.71 -5.28
C MET A 114 -16.34 10.15 -5.64
N THR A 115 -16.11 11.11 -4.75
CA THR A 115 -16.57 12.49 -4.89
C THR A 115 -15.47 13.50 -5.19
N HIS A 116 -14.20 13.11 -5.10
CA HIS A 116 -13.05 14.01 -5.24
C HIS A 116 -12.15 13.64 -6.42
N ARG A 117 -11.40 14.63 -6.92
CA ARG A 117 -10.32 14.40 -7.88
C ARG A 117 -9.04 13.99 -7.15
N PRO A 118 -8.21 13.14 -7.75
CA PRO A 118 -6.94 12.77 -7.16
C PRO A 118 -5.91 13.91 -7.27
N ILE A 119 -4.83 13.77 -6.52
CA ILE A 119 -3.63 14.60 -6.60
C ILE A 119 -2.51 13.74 -7.16
N ALA A 120 -1.90 14.15 -8.28
CA ALA A 120 -0.67 13.53 -8.78
C ALA A 120 0.49 13.88 -7.84
N THR A 121 1.24 12.88 -7.36
CA THR A 121 2.32 13.11 -6.41
C THR A 121 3.44 12.09 -6.52
N GLN A 122 4.65 12.43 -6.06
CA GLN A 122 5.70 11.45 -5.85
C GLN A 122 5.53 10.83 -4.46
N HIS A 123 4.91 9.65 -4.40
CA HIS A 123 4.50 9.06 -3.13
C HIS A 123 5.65 8.83 -2.15
N ARG A 124 6.84 8.41 -2.63
CA ARG A 124 8.01 8.23 -1.74
C ARG A 124 8.41 9.55 -1.06
N GLU A 125 8.43 10.66 -1.81
CA GLU A 125 8.73 11.99 -1.26
C GLU A 125 7.68 12.45 -0.26
N GLU A 126 6.39 12.19 -0.51
CA GLU A 126 5.32 12.47 0.45
C GLU A 126 5.50 11.68 1.74
N LEU A 127 5.78 10.38 1.63
CA LEU A 127 5.95 9.49 2.79
C LEU A 127 7.19 9.85 3.62
N ARG A 128 8.24 10.43 3.01
CA ARG A 128 9.44 10.93 3.73
C ARG A 128 9.19 12.18 4.57
N ARG A 129 8.11 12.94 4.32
CA ARG A 129 7.84 14.20 5.04
C ARG A 129 7.47 14.02 6.50
N HIS A 130 7.09 12.80 6.89
CA HIS A 130 6.58 12.52 8.21
C HIS A 130 7.31 11.33 8.85
N PRO A 131 7.55 11.37 10.17
CA PRO A 131 7.98 10.19 10.91
C PRO A 131 7.03 9.02 10.66
N THR A 132 7.57 7.88 10.25
CA THR A 132 6.78 6.67 10.00
C THR A 132 6.84 5.73 11.21
N TYR A 133 5.69 5.19 11.63
CA TYR A 133 5.63 4.18 12.68
C TYR A 133 6.44 2.94 12.28
N THR A 134 7.29 2.48 13.20
CA THR A 134 8.13 1.31 13.00
C THR A 134 7.43 0.07 13.54
N TYR A 135 6.86 -0.73 12.63
CA TYR A 135 6.26 -2.01 12.98
C TYR A 135 7.26 -2.92 13.70
N LYS A 136 6.79 -3.72 14.65
CA LYS A 136 7.62 -4.70 15.37
C LYS A 136 7.74 -6.01 14.59
N LEU A 137 6.73 -6.31 13.79
CA LEU A 137 6.64 -7.55 13.04
C LEU A 137 7.22 -7.37 11.62
N GLU A 138 8.30 -8.09 11.29
CA GLU A 138 8.97 -7.98 9.98
C GLU A 138 8.04 -8.23 8.79
N HIS A 139 7.04 -9.11 8.96
CA HIS A 139 6.09 -9.41 7.88
C HIS A 139 5.20 -8.19 7.54
N SER A 140 5.02 -7.26 8.48
CA SER A 140 4.27 -6.02 8.32
C SER A 140 5.10 -4.90 7.72
N TYR A 141 6.40 -5.09 7.48
CA TYR A 141 7.24 -4.08 6.83
C TYR A 141 6.70 -3.75 5.42
N PRO A 142 6.35 -2.48 5.16
CA PRO A 142 5.66 -2.08 3.93
C PRO A 142 6.60 -1.93 2.73
N TYR A 143 7.88 -1.62 2.97
CA TYR A 143 8.81 -1.18 1.93
C TYR A 143 9.85 -2.22 1.56
N PHE A 144 10.16 -2.36 0.28
CA PHE A 144 11.27 -3.19 -0.18
C PHE A 144 12.61 -2.47 0.05
N LYS A 145 13.60 -3.16 0.61
CA LYS A 145 14.94 -2.59 0.90
C LYS A 145 16.05 -3.16 0.02
N THR A 146 16.16 -4.49 -0.02
CA THR A 146 17.29 -5.20 -0.66
C THR A 146 17.01 -6.71 -0.73
N THR A 147 17.99 -7.49 -1.18
CA THR A 147 18.03 -8.94 -0.99
C THR A 147 19.06 -9.38 0.04
N ARG A 148 18.85 -10.55 0.64
CA ARG A 148 19.85 -11.27 1.44
C ARG A 148 20.11 -12.67 0.89
N ARG A 149 21.32 -13.19 1.08
CA ARG A 149 21.77 -14.52 0.59
C ARG A 149 21.24 -15.67 1.45
N VAL A 150 19.93 -15.87 1.44
CA VAL A 150 19.24 -16.99 2.12
C VAL A 150 18.10 -17.48 1.22
N SER A 151 17.83 -18.78 1.25
CA SER A 151 16.68 -19.37 0.55
C SER A 151 15.36 -18.73 0.96
N MET A 152 14.53 -18.41 -0.03
CA MET A 152 13.22 -17.81 0.20
C MET A 152 12.24 -18.80 0.83
N SER A 153 11.60 -18.38 1.93
CA SER A 153 10.53 -19.15 2.59
C SER A 153 9.26 -19.21 1.73
N LYS A 154 8.37 -20.16 2.03
CA LYS A 154 7.04 -20.24 1.39
C LYS A 154 6.25 -18.95 1.62
N ASP A 155 6.29 -18.40 2.83
CA ASP A 155 5.54 -17.20 3.18
C ASP A 155 6.03 -15.97 2.40
N MET A 156 7.34 -15.84 2.19
CA MET A 156 7.87 -14.75 1.36
C MET A 156 7.47 -14.90 -0.12
N LYS A 157 7.43 -16.13 -0.64
CA LYS A 157 6.92 -16.38 -2.00
C LYS A 157 5.47 -15.96 -2.13
N ASN A 158 4.64 -16.31 -1.15
CA ASN A 158 3.24 -15.89 -1.11
C ASN A 158 3.11 -14.37 -1.05
N LYS A 159 3.87 -13.71 -0.15
CA LYS A 159 3.90 -12.25 -0.04
C LYS A 159 4.26 -11.58 -1.38
N ILE A 160 5.23 -12.12 -2.13
CA ILE A 160 5.60 -11.59 -3.45
C ILE A 160 4.44 -11.74 -4.45
N CYS A 161 3.83 -12.91 -4.52
CA CYS A 161 2.72 -13.19 -5.44
C CYS A 161 1.44 -12.39 -5.10
N GLU A 162 1.25 -12.04 -3.84
CA GLU A 162 0.12 -11.23 -3.37
C GLU A 162 0.37 -9.73 -3.56
N LYS A 163 1.61 -9.27 -3.35
CA LYS A 163 1.98 -7.85 -3.39
C LYS A 163 2.22 -7.33 -4.79
N TYR A 164 2.81 -8.13 -5.68
CA TYR A 164 3.25 -7.70 -7.00
C TYR A 164 2.40 -8.33 -8.09
N ASP A 165 2.31 -7.66 -9.24
CA ASP A 165 1.69 -8.22 -10.43
C ASP A 165 2.35 -9.54 -10.85
N LYS A 166 1.60 -10.37 -11.59
CA LYS A 166 2.03 -11.73 -11.93
C LYS A 166 3.34 -11.75 -12.72
N VAL A 167 3.56 -10.78 -13.61
CA VAL A 167 4.76 -10.69 -14.45
C VAL A 167 5.95 -10.29 -13.59
N LEU A 168 5.82 -9.22 -12.80
CA LEU A 168 6.91 -8.79 -11.92
C LEU A 168 7.20 -9.80 -10.81
N ALA A 169 6.18 -10.41 -10.20
CA ALA A 169 6.35 -11.48 -9.23
C ALA A 169 7.18 -12.63 -9.82
N ALA A 170 6.89 -13.06 -11.06
CA ALA A 170 7.67 -14.10 -11.73
C ALA A 170 9.13 -13.67 -11.96
N LYS A 171 9.37 -12.41 -12.37
CA LYS A 171 10.72 -11.84 -12.51
C LYS A 171 11.47 -11.84 -11.17
N ILE A 172 10.83 -11.37 -10.09
CA ILE A 172 11.39 -11.35 -8.73
C ILE A 172 11.76 -12.76 -8.28
N LEU A 173 10.87 -13.74 -8.47
CA LEU A 173 11.12 -15.13 -8.07
C LEU A 173 12.29 -15.73 -8.86
N LYS A 174 12.39 -15.43 -10.16
CA LYS A 174 13.53 -15.83 -10.99
C LYS A 174 14.84 -15.18 -10.53
N PHE A 175 14.82 -13.88 -10.28
CA PHE A 175 15.97 -13.09 -9.81
C PHE A 175 16.47 -13.58 -8.44
N CYS A 176 15.56 -13.93 -7.54
CA CYS A 176 15.93 -14.44 -6.22
C CYS A 176 16.46 -15.88 -6.29
N GLY A 177 15.91 -16.70 -7.20
CA GLY A 177 16.32 -18.07 -7.40
C GLY A 177 16.21 -18.92 -6.13
N LYS A 178 17.20 -19.78 -5.89
CA LYS A 178 17.26 -20.64 -4.70
C LYS A 178 18.05 -20.04 -3.54
N THR A 179 18.77 -18.94 -3.76
CA THR A 179 19.83 -18.47 -2.84
C THR A 179 19.58 -17.07 -2.28
N LYS A 180 18.55 -16.36 -2.75
CA LYS A 180 18.21 -15.03 -2.27
C LYS A 180 16.75 -14.96 -1.81
N THR A 181 16.49 -14.02 -0.92
CA THR A 181 15.14 -13.62 -0.50
C THR A 181 15.07 -12.10 -0.39
N LEU A 182 13.88 -11.54 -0.64
CA LEU A 182 13.64 -10.11 -0.41
C LEU A 182 13.73 -9.78 1.07
N VAL A 183 14.21 -8.57 1.35
CA VAL A 183 14.23 -7.93 2.66
C VAL A 183 13.35 -6.69 2.56
N PHE A 184 12.37 -6.63 3.45
CA PHE A 184 11.51 -5.45 3.63
C PHE A 184 12.03 -4.60 4.79
N THR A 185 11.59 -3.36 4.87
CA THR A 185 11.97 -2.38 5.90
C THR A 185 10.76 -1.55 6.32
N PRO A 186 10.68 -1.11 7.59
CA PRO A 186 9.71 -0.11 8.02
C PRO A 186 10.16 1.32 7.67
N ASN A 187 11.45 1.53 7.36
CA ASN A 187 12.00 2.85 7.08
C ASN A 187 11.86 3.22 5.59
N ILE A 188 11.12 4.29 5.29
CA ILE A 188 10.96 4.80 3.93
C ILE A 188 12.28 5.24 3.30
N GLU A 189 13.26 5.70 4.08
CA GLU A 189 14.57 6.13 3.56
C GLU A 189 15.38 4.97 3.00
N ASP A 190 15.18 3.77 3.53
CA ASP A 190 15.81 2.54 3.04
C ASP A 190 15.05 1.92 1.86
N SER A 191 13.88 2.46 1.51
CA SER A 191 13.00 1.91 0.48
C SER A 191 13.60 2.08 -0.91
N LYS A 192 13.53 1.03 -1.73
CA LYS A 192 14.01 1.03 -3.12
C LYS A 192 12.91 0.61 -4.10
N ASP A 193 13.04 1.04 -5.35
CA ASP A 193 12.23 0.53 -6.45
C ASP A 193 12.77 -0.85 -6.86
N ILE A 194 11.89 -1.85 -6.90
CA ILE A 194 12.33 -3.25 -7.03
C ILE A 194 12.83 -3.56 -8.44
N GLU A 195 12.20 -2.97 -9.46
CA GLU A 195 12.64 -3.14 -10.86
C GLU A 195 14.03 -2.55 -11.05
N VAL A 196 14.25 -1.31 -10.60
CA VAL A 196 15.55 -0.62 -10.65
C VAL A 196 16.62 -1.41 -9.88
N TYR A 197 16.27 -1.95 -8.71
CA TYR A 197 17.19 -2.79 -7.94
C TYR A 197 17.55 -4.08 -8.68
N MET A 198 16.58 -4.77 -9.29
CA MET A 198 16.86 -6.00 -10.04
C MET A 198 17.72 -5.72 -11.27
N ASP A 199 17.45 -4.66 -12.02
CA ASP A 199 18.23 -4.30 -13.22
C ASP A 199 19.70 -4.03 -12.88
N THR A 200 19.94 -3.35 -11.75
CA THR A 200 21.30 -3.05 -11.28
C THR A 200 22.05 -4.28 -10.71
N HIS A 201 21.34 -5.32 -10.27
CA HIS A 201 21.93 -6.50 -9.59
C HIS A 201 21.76 -7.82 -10.37
N SER A 202 21.26 -7.76 -11.61
CA SER A 202 21.13 -8.91 -12.52
C SER A 202 22.33 -9.09 -13.45
N MET A 203 23.37 -8.25 -13.31
CA MET A 203 24.66 -8.37 -13.98
C MET A 203 25.59 -9.36 -13.28
#